data_AF-A0A151XI87-F1
#
_entry.id   AF-A0A151XI87-F1
#
_cell.length_a   1.000
_cell.length_b   1.000
_cell.length_c   1.000
_cell.angle_alpha   90.00
_cell.angle_beta   90.00
_cell.angle_gamma   90.00
#
_symmetry.space_group_name_H-M   'P 1'
#
loop_
_entity.id
_entity.type
_entity.pdbx_description
1 polymer ?
#
loop_
_entity_poly.entity_id
_entity_poly.type
_entity_poly.pdbx_seq_one_letter_code
_entity_poly.pdbx_strand_id
1 'polypeptide(L)'
;MQEDDNPTFRGESETSGTDGTIYRAKVSLEREDFLHAKDPMLLAIEDLASLGFRMADRLSGFDLHHSILALYGLARFHAASIALCEKEPKQKEMYLKGTFNKQQSLEMKDIFIKSTKGLADEIAHWPEVKKYSEKIAKLSDHIYQIGINATKLCKEEFNVITHGDFHVNNMLFRYNNDAKPIDHIFIDFQVCVYATPVLDLLFFLNTSPSLDVMENKKNILLNEYLRTLSATLKQLNCKTHPPTMEELKATIKRKANYGMIIFFIILPFMLCCKTEAKDLDELLSSGINPGFKSEIYRKLMIKRLPLYDEWGLLDL
;
A
#
# COMPACT_ATOMS: atom_id res chain seq x y z
N MET A 1 -37.04 48.62 9.54
CA MET A 1 -37.10 48.61 8.06
C MET A 1 -35.89 49.36 7.54
N GLN A 2 -34.84 48.61 7.22
CA GLN A 2 -33.82 48.99 6.26
C GLN A 2 -33.33 47.66 5.67
N GLU A 3 -33.26 47.65 4.34
CA GLU A 3 -33.17 46.49 3.46
C GLU A 3 -31.80 45.82 3.52
N ASP A 4 -31.78 44.49 3.60
CA ASP A 4 -30.59 43.65 3.40
C ASP A 4 -30.43 43.33 1.91
N ASP A 5 -29.35 43.84 1.32
CA ASP A 5 -28.83 43.42 0.02
C ASP A 5 -28.21 42.02 0.15
N ASN A 6 -28.82 41.04 -0.51
CA ASN A 6 -28.34 39.66 -0.56
C ASN A 6 -27.61 39.41 -1.90
N PRO A 7 -26.27 39.23 -1.93
CA PRO A 7 -25.60 38.80 -3.15
C PRO A 7 -25.86 37.32 -3.39
N THR A 8 -26.60 37.03 -4.46
CA THR A 8 -26.87 35.70 -4.98
C THR A 8 -25.63 35.16 -5.67
N PHE A 9 -24.94 34.19 -5.06
CA PHE A 9 -23.93 33.40 -5.77
C PHE A 9 -24.61 32.23 -6.48
N ARG A 10 -24.87 32.41 -7.79
CA ARG A 10 -25.05 31.29 -8.73
C ARG A 10 -23.67 30.87 -9.22
N GLY A 11 -23.20 29.71 -8.76
CA GLY A 11 -22.10 28.98 -9.39
C GLY A 11 -22.68 27.86 -10.25
N GLU A 12 -22.70 28.07 -11.55
CA GLU A 12 -23.05 27.06 -12.54
C GLU A 12 -21.98 25.95 -12.53
N SER A 13 -22.42 24.69 -12.39
CA SER A 13 -21.55 23.53 -12.52
C SER A 13 -21.40 23.19 -13.99
N GLU A 14 -20.31 23.62 -14.61
CA GLU A 14 -19.85 23.04 -15.88
C GLU A 14 -18.86 21.92 -15.60
N THR A 15 -19.28 20.70 -15.89
CA THR A 15 -18.45 19.51 -15.94
C THR A 15 -17.76 19.43 -17.31
N SER A 16 -16.43 19.53 -17.34
CA SER A 16 -15.63 18.87 -18.37
C SER A 16 -14.16 18.77 -17.96
N GLY A 17 -13.53 17.62 -18.24
CA GLY A 17 -12.07 17.51 -18.30
C GLY A 17 -11.43 16.71 -17.18
N THR A 18 -11.08 15.48 -17.53
CA THR A 18 -10.12 14.60 -16.86
C THR A 18 -8.77 15.30 -16.62
N ASP A 19 -8.45 15.66 -15.39
CA ASP A 19 -7.05 15.69 -14.93
C ASP A 19 -7.02 15.48 -13.42
N GLY A 20 -6.42 14.38 -13.00
CA GLY A 20 -6.23 14.07 -11.59
C GLY A 20 -5.17 15.02 -11.06
N THR A 21 -5.59 16.12 -10.44
CA THR A 21 -4.70 17.00 -9.68
C THR A 21 -4.13 16.21 -8.51
N ILE A 22 -2.81 16.04 -8.46
CA ILE A 22 -2.14 15.24 -7.43
C ILE A 22 -1.28 16.16 -6.57
N TYR A 23 -1.30 15.91 -5.27
CA TYR A 23 -1.05 16.92 -4.26
C TYR A 23 0.15 16.50 -3.34
N ARG A 24 1.17 17.36 -3.15
CA ARG A 24 2.23 17.25 -2.09
C ARG A 24 2.13 18.22 -0.88
N ALA A 25 1.95 17.71 0.34
CA ALA A 25 1.85 18.56 1.53
C ALA A 25 3.19 19.28 1.85
N LYS A 26 3.12 20.60 2.03
CA LYS A 26 4.21 21.42 2.58
C LYS A 26 3.68 22.09 3.85
N VAL A 27 4.19 21.68 5.01
CA VAL A 27 3.85 22.37 6.27
C VAL A 27 4.70 23.63 6.36
N SER A 28 4.13 24.78 6.01
CA SER A 28 4.70 26.08 6.32
C SER A 28 4.31 26.44 7.76
N LEU A 29 5.25 26.27 8.70
CA LEU A 29 5.16 26.88 10.03
C LEU A 29 5.55 28.35 9.92
N GLU A 30 4.69 29.16 9.29
CA GLU A 30 4.77 30.61 9.41
C GLU A 30 3.38 31.18 9.64
N ARG A 31 3.04 31.26 10.93
CA ARG A 31 2.43 32.37 11.67
C ARG A 31 1.49 31.85 12.73
N GLU A 32 1.76 32.31 13.95
CA GLU A 32 0.88 32.24 15.10
C GLU A 32 -0.49 32.84 14.76
N ASP A 33 -1.48 32.40 15.53
CA ASP A 33 -2.89 32.80 15.49
C ASP A 33 -3.74 32.09 14.44
N PHE A 34 -4.25 30.89 14.78
CA PHE A 34 -5.66 30.51 14.61
C PHE A 34 -5.94 29.20 15.36
N LEU A 35 -6.24 29.33 16.66
CA LEU A 35 -6.87 28.29 17.47
C LEU A 35 -8.36 28.61 17.57
N HIS A 36 -9.20 28.01 16.73
CA HIS A 36 -10.58 27.65 17.05
C HIS A 36 -11.08 26.63 16.01
N ALA A 37 -11.25 25.37 16.42
CA ALA A 37 -11.74 24.30 15.56
C ALA A 37 -13.21 24.56 15.16
N LYS A 38 -13.42 25.14 13.97
CA LYS A 38 -14.71 25.18 13.25
C LYS A 38 -14.57 25.52 11.75
N ASP A 39 -13.43 25.24 11.16
CA ASP A 39 -13.22 25.31 9.70
C ASP A 39 -12.77 23.94 9.18
N PRO A 40 -13.22 23.48 8.00
CA PRO A 40 -12.65 22.29 7.38
C PRO A 40 -11.14 22.49 7.27
N MET A 41 -10.37 21.48 7.68
CA MET A 41 -8.93 21.49 7.51
C MET A 41 -8.61 21.58 6.01
N LEU A 42 -8.37 22.79 5.52
CA LEU A 42 -8.01 23.05 4.13
C LEU A 42 -6.53 22.73 3.97
N LEU A 43 -6.24 21.52 3.50
CA LEU A 43 -4.90 21.14 3.10
C LEU A 43 -4.70 21.66 1.66
N ALA A 44 -4.01 22.80 1.53
CA ALA A 44 -3.61 23.33 0.22
C ALA A 44 -2.30 22.64 -0.20
N ILE A 45 -2.31 22.07 -1.39
CA ILE A 45 -1.28 21.14 -1.78
C ILE A 45 -0.76 21.46 -3.17
N GLU A 46 0.57 21.47 -3.34
CA GLU A 46 1.20 21.78 -4.62
C GLU A 46 0.90 20.67 -5.63
N ASP A 47 0.55 21.07 -6.86
CA ASP A 47 0.29 20.16 -7.97
C ASP A 47 1.60 19.49 -8.42
N LEU A 48 1.70 18.19 -8.15
CA LEU A 48 2.84 17.35 -8.52
C LEU A 48 2.98 17.19 -10.04
N ALA A 49 1.90 17.29 -10.80
CA ALA A 49 1.96 17.21 -12.25
C ALA A 49 2.74 18.40 -12.83
N SER A 50 2.50 19.61 -12.32
CA SER A 50 3.28 20.82 -12.66
C SER A 50 4.78 20.70 -12.36
N LEU A 51 5.15 19.85 -11.39
CA LEU A 51 6.54 19.55 -11.03
C LEU A 51 7.15 18.39 -11.84
N GLY A 52 6.43 17.87 -12.83
CA GLY A 52 6.89 16.81 -13.73
C GLY A 52 6.80 15.40 -13.12
N PHE A 53 6.05 15.21 -12.02
CA PHE A 53 5.76 13.90 -11.48
C PHE A 53 4.60 13.25 -12.23
N ARG A 54 4.72 11.95 -12.50
CA ARG A 54 3.67 11.14 -13.11
C ARG A 54 3.68 9.73 -12.55
N MET A 55 2.52 9.06 -12.56
CA MET A 55 2.45 7.63 -12.28
C MET A 55 3.29 6.84 -13.30
N ALA A 56 3.94 5.77 -12.86
CA ALA A 56 4.56 4.83 -13.78
C ALA A 56 3.51 3.91 -14.42
N ASP A 57 3.91 3.17 -15.46
CA ASP A 57 3.06 2.13 -16.01
C ASP A 57 2.92 0.96 -15.04
N ARG A 58 1.70 0.79 -14.50
CA ARG A 58 1.40 -0.27 -13.53
C ARG A 58 1.41 -1.67 -14.13
N LEU A 59 1.13 -1.84 -15.42
CA LEU A 59 1.05 -3.17 -16.05
C LEU A 59 2.44 -3.79 -16.25
N SER A 60 3.45 -2.96 -16.52
CA SER A 60 4.84 -3.38 -16.58
C SER A 60 5.43 -3.69 -15.20
N GLY A 61 4.87 -3.08 -14.14
CA GLY A 61 5.45 -3.08 -12.81
C GLY A 61 6.76 -2.29 -12.74
N PHE A 62 7.26 -2.07 -11.53
CA PHE A 62 8.51 -1.34 -11.34
C PHE A 62 9.73 -2.18 -11.71
N ASP A 63 10.60 -1.61 -12.53
CA ASP A 63 11.96 -2.09 -12.64
C ASP A 63 12.74 -1.87 -11.33
N LEU A 64 14.02 -2.27 -11.33
CA LEU A 64 14.86 -2.15 -10.14
C LEU A 64 15.06 -0.69 -9.71
N HIS A 65 15.20 0.25 -10.64
CA HIS A 65 15.46 1.66 -10.32
C HIS A 65 14.24 2.33 -9.67
N HIS A 66 13.05 2.12 -10.23
CA HIS A 66 11.80 2.57 -9.64
C HIS A 66 11.61 1.97 -8.25
N SER A 67 11.86 0.66 -8.12
CA SER A 67 11.69 -0.04 -6.85
C SER A 67 12.63 0.46 -5.76
N ILE A 68 13.87 0.79 -6.10
CA ILE A 68 14.84 1.37 -5.17
C ILE A 68 14.39 2.77 -4.71
N LEU A 69 13.97 3.64 -5.65
CA LEU A 69 13.49 4.98 -5.31
C LEU A 69 12.23 4.94 -4.42
N ALA A 70 11.31 4.02 -4.70
CA ALA A 70 10.14 3.77 -3.87
C ALA A 70 10.55 3.42 -2.43
N LEU A 71 11.45 2.45 -2.26
CA LEU A 71 11.93 2.02 -0.95
C LEU A 71 12.78 3.06 -0.23
N TYR A 72 13.46 3.96 -0.94
CA TYR A 72 14.10 5.13 -0.32
C TYR A 72 13.06 6.10 0.25
N GLY A 73 11.96 6.33 -0.45
CA GLY A 73 10.82 7.10 0.08
C GLY A 73 10.26 6.45 1.34
N LEU A 74 9.94 5.16 1.25
CA LEU A 74 9.34 4.41 2.35
C LEU A 74 10.24 4.37 3.60
N ALA A 75 11.53 4.08 3.42
CA ALA A 75 12.50 4.03 4.51
C ALA A 75 12.62 5.37 5.24
N ARG A 76 12.63 6.49 4.49
CA ARG A 76 12.66 7.84 5.06
C ARG A 76 11.39 8.16 5.84
N PHE A 77 10.22 7.78 5.31
CA PHE A 77 8.94 7.95 5.98
C PHE A 77 8.86 7.14 7.29
N HIS A 78 9.26 5.87 7.25
CA HIS A 78 9.34 5.03 8.44
C HIS A 78 10.29 5.61 9.51
N ALA A 79 11.48 6.08 9.12
CA ALA A 79 12.39 6.75 10.05
C ALA A 79 11.79 8.03 10.64
N ALA A 80 11.14 8.85 9.82
CA ALA A 80 10.47 10.07 10.26
C ALA A 80 9.32 9.76 11.23
N SER A 81 8.57 8.68 11.01
CA SER A 81 7.51 8.25 11.93
C SER A 81 8.07 7.85 13.31
N ILE A 82 9.25 7.23 13.36
CA ILE A 82 9.94 6.92 14.62
C ILE A 82 10.35 8.21 15.32
N ALA A 83 10.98 9.14 14.61
CA ALA A 83 11.35 10.42 15.19
C ALA A 83 10.12 11.16 15.77
N LEU A 84 9.00 11.13 15.05
CA LEU A 84 7.73 11.68 15.52
C LEU A 84 7.24 10.96 16.79
N CYS A 85 7.18 9.63 16.80
CA CYS A 85 6.69 8.87 17.95
C CYS A 85 7.63 8.94 19.17
N GLU A 86 8.94 9.14 18.98
CA GLU A 86 9.86 9.38 20.10
C GLU A 86 9.66 10.75 20.73
N LYS A 87 9.36 11.77 19.92
CA LYS A 87 9.09 13.14 20.37
C LYS A 87 7.68 13.27 20.95
N GLU A 88 6.69 12.63 20.33
CA GLU A 88 5.28 12.68 20.67
C GLU A 88 4.67 11.27 20.72
N PRO A 89 4.90 10.52 21.82
CA PRO A 89 4.47 9.12 21.92
C PRO A 89 2.98 8.85 21.77
N LYS A 90 2.13 9.87 21.99
CA LYS A 90 0.68 9.78 21.83
C LYS A 90 0.25 9.70 20.36
N GLN A 91 1.10 10.15 19.42
CA GLN A 91 0.77 10.13 17.99
C GLN A 91 0.45 8.72 17.50
N LYS A 92 1.12 7.70 18.02
CA LYS A 92 0.84 6.29 17.63
C LYS A 92 -0.59 5.85 17.95
N GLU A 93 -1.26 6.48 18.92
CA GLU A 93 -2.62 6.13 19.32
C GLU A 93 -3.65 6.43 18.22
N MET A 94 -3.34 7.40 17.34
CA MET A 94 -4.15 7.72 16.16
C MET A 94 -4.10 6.61 15.09
N TYR A 95 -3.06 5.79 15.10
CA TYR A 95 -2.78 4.79 14.07
C TYR A 95 -2.97 3.36 14.56
N LEU A 96 -3.82 3.11 15.56
CA LEU A 96 -4.02 1.75 16.11
C LEU A 96 -5.02 0.89 15.32
N LYS A 97 -5.71 1.47 14.33
CA LYS A 97 -6.76 0.81 13.54
C LYS A 97 -6.39 0.83 12.06
N GLY A 98 -5.88 -0.28 11.54
CA GLY A 98 -5.67 -0.48 10.10
C GLY A 98 -6.79 -1.27 9.42
N THR A 99 -6.56 -1.64 8.15
CA THR A 99 -7.49 -2.41 7.31
C THR A 99 -7.94 -3.72 7.96
N PHE A 100 -7.02 -4.49 8.54
CA PHE A 100 -7.37 -5.70 9.28
C PHE A 100 -7.65 -5.37 10.75
N ASN A 101 -8.92 -5.15 11.06
CA ASN A 101 -9.37 -4.84 12.41
C ASN A 101 -10.60 -5.70 12.78
N LYS A 102 -10.68 -6.15 14.03
CA LYS A 102 -11.87 -6.84 14.56
C LYS A 102 -13.11 -5.95 14.60
N GLN A 103 -12.91 -4.64 14.67
CA GLN A 103 -13.98 -3.62 14.69
C GLN A 103 -14.33 -3.10 13.29
N GLN A 104 -13.69 -3.63 12.24
CA GLN A 104 -14.02 -3.21 10.89
C GLN A 104 -15.38 -3.78 10.44
N SER A 105 -15.92 -3.17 9.38
CA SER A 105 -17.27 -3.45 8.90
C SER A 105 -17.39 -4.87 8.31
N LEU A 106 -18.59 -5.45 8.39
CA LEU A 106 -18.84 -6.80 7.87
C LEU A 106 -18.63 -6.87 6.35
N GLU A 107 -18.80 -5.75 5.67
CA GLU A 107 -18.60 -5.59 4.23
C GLU A 107 -17.14 -5.83 3.84
N MET A 108 -16.16 -5.27 4.56
CA MET A 108 -14.75 -5.50 4.22
C MET A 108 -14.36 -6.96 4.42
N LYS A 109 -14.82 -7.61 5.48
CA LYS A 109 -14.60 -9.05 5.67
C LYS A 109 -15.17 -9.86 4.49
N ASP A 110 -16.39 -9.53 4.05
CA ASP A 110 -17.07 -10.21 2.95
C ASP A 110 -16.33 -10.05 1.62
N ILE A 111 -15.77 -8.87 1.32
CA ILE A 111 -14.92 -8.63 0.16
C ILE A 111 -13.73 -9.60 0.10
N PHE A 112 -13.01 -9.76 1.22
CA PHE A 112 -11.84 -10.64 1.27
C PHE A 112 -12.23 -12.12 1.07
N ILE A 113 -13.35 -12.55 1.65
CA ILE A 113 -13.88 -13.92 1.49
C ILE A 113 -14.30 -14.15 0.03
N LYS A 114 -15.14 -13.28 -0.54
CA LYS A 114 -15.63 -13.38 -1.93
C LYS A 114 -14.49 -13.36 -2.93
N SER A 115 -13.52 -12.46 -2.77
CA SER A 115 -12.34 -12.39 -3.64
C SER A 115 -11.53 -13.68 -3.58
N THR A 116 -11.33 -14.26 -2.39
CA THR A 116 -10.58 -15.51 -2.23
C THR A 116 -11.35 -16.71 -2.81
N LYS A 117 -12.69 -16.73 -2.70
CA LYS A 117 -13.54 -17.74 -3.36
C LYS A 117 -13.47 -17.62 -4.89
N GLY A 118 -13.62 -16.41 -5.43
CA GLY A 118 -13.49 -16.16 -6.86
C GLY A 118 -12.12 -16.56 -7.42
N LEU A 119 -11.06 -16.36 -6.64
CA LEU A 119 -9.73 -16.87 -6.98
C LEU A 119 -9.69 -18.41 -7.03
N ALA A 120 -10.28 -19.09 -6.04
CA ALA A 120 -10.33 -20.55 -6.02
C ALA A 120 -11.08 -21.12 -7.24
N ASP A 121 -12.20 -20.48 -7.63
CA ASP A 121 -13.00 -20.84 -8.79
C ASP A 121 -12.20 -20.67 -10.09
N GLU A 122 -11.50 -19.54 -10.24
CA GLU A 122 -10.65 -19.30 -11.43
C GLU A 122 -9.50 -20.32 -11.50
N ILE A 123 -8.80 -20.60 -10.38
CA ILE A 123 -7.71 -21.58 -10.32
C ILE A 123 -8.15 -22.99 -10.72
N ALA A 124 -9.42 -23.36 -10.48
CA ALA A 124 -9.95 -24.67 -10.89
C ALA A 124 -9.82 -24.91 -12.40
N HIS A 125 -9.79 -23.83 -13.19
CA HIS A 125 -9.65 -23.86 -14.66
C HIS A 125 -8.19 -23.86 -15.14
N TRP A 126 -7.21 -23.75 -14.24
CA TRP A 126 -5.78 -23.71 -14.58
C TRP A 126 -5.12 -25.07 -14.33
N PRO A 127 -4.84 -25.90 -15.35
CA PRO A 127 -4.37 -27.27 -15.17
C PRO A 127 -3.11 -27.41 -14.31
N GLU A 128 -2.24 -26.40 -14.32
CA GLU A 128 -0.95 -26.38 -13.61
C GLU A 128 -1.12 -26.28 -12.08
N VAL A 129 -2.19 -25.64 -11.62
CA VAL A 129 -2.40 -25.30 -10.21
C VAL A 129 -3.80 -25.63 -9.67
N LYS A 130 -4.68 -26.23 -10.49
CA LYS A 130 -6.06 -26.61 -10.08
C LYS A 130 -6.12 -27.43 -8.79
N LYS A 131 -5.08 -28.20 -8.47
CA LYS A 131 -4.99 -28.98 -7.22
C LYS A 131 -5.06 -28.11 -5.95
N TYR A 132 -4.75 -26.81 -6.05
CA TYR A 132 -4.82 -25.87 -4.94
C TYR A 132 -6.20 -25.21 -4.78
N SER A 133 -7.10 -25.34 -5.77
CA SER A 133 -8.42 -24.68 -5.77
C SER A 133 -9.22 -25.02 -4.51
N GLU A 134 -9.37 -26.31 -4.19
CA GLU A 134 -10.15 -26.74 -3.01
C GLU A 134 -9.53 -26.24 -1.70
N LYS A 135 -8.20 -26.20 -1.62
CA LYS A 135 -7.47 -25.72 -0.44
C LYS A 135 -7.72 -24.22 -0.22
N ILE A 136 -7.64 -23.42 -1.30
CA ILE A 136 -7.91 -21.97 -1.26
C ILE A 136 -9.40 -21.70 -0.98
N ALA A 137 -10.31 -22.51 -1.52
CA ALA A 137 -11.73 -22.41 -1.23
C ALA A 137 -12.02 -22.59 0.27
N LYS A 138 -11.39 -23.58 0.93
CA LYS A 138 -11.50 -23.76 2.39
C LYS A 138 -10.85 -22.60 3.16
N LEU A 139 -9.69 -22.12 2.69
CA LEU A 139 -8.99 -20.99 3.29
C LEU A 139 -9.82 -19.69 3.28
N SER A 140 -10.68 -19.52 2.26
CA SER A 140 -11.45 -18.30 2.04
C SER A 140 -12.28 -17.87 3.25
N ASP A 141 -12.91 -18.81 3.97
CA ASP A 141 -13.74 -18.50 5.14
C ASP A 141 -12.91 -18.02 6.34
N HIS A 142 -11.61 -18.29 6.34
CA HIS A 142 -10.65 -17.93 7.39
C HIS A 142 -9.72 -16.77 7.00
N ILE A 143 -9.70 -16.36 5.73
CA ILE A 143 -8.69 -15.45 5.17
C ILE A 143 -8.60 -14.12 5.93
N TYR A 144 -9.75 -13.55 6.32
CA TYR A 144 -9.79 -12.29 7.04
C TYR A 144 -9.24 -12.43 8.47
N GLN A 145 -9.53 -13.56 9.14
CA GLN A 145 -8.98 -13.83 10.48
C GLN A 145 -7.48 -14.10 10.43
N ILE A 146 -7.00 -14.77 9.38
CA ILE A 146 -5.56 -14.95 9.11
C ILE A 146 -4.90 -13.59 8.91
N GLY A 147 -5.53 -12.68 8.16
CA GLY A 147 -5.09 -11.29 7.99
C GLY A 147 -4.97 -10.54 9.33
N ILE A 148 -6.02 -10.58 10.17
CA ILE A 148 -5.99 -10.00 11.53
C ILE A 148 -4.83 -10.54 12.36
N ASN A 149 -4.59 -11.86 12.31
CA ASN A 149 -3.51 -12.48 13.07
C ASN A 149 -2.14 -12.05 12.53
N ALA A 150 -2.00 -11.95 11.21
CA ALA A 150 -0.76 -11.53 10.56
C ALA A 150 -0.45 -10.05 10.84
N THR A 151 -1.44 -9.15 10.86
CA THR A 151 -1.22 -7.71 11.10
C THR A 151 -1.22 -7.32 12.58
N LYS A 152 -1.46 -8.26 13.49
CA LYS A 152 -1.46 -8.00 14.93
C LYS A 152 -0.16 -7.32 15.38
N LEU A 153 -0.31 -6.17 16.04
CA LEU A 153 0.78 -5.41 16.64
C LEU A 153 1.51 -6.25 17.70
N CYS A 154 2.82 -6.37 17.54
CA CYS A 154 3.74 -6.96 18.52
C CYS A 154 4.62 -5.83 19.04
N LYS A 155 4.53 -5.49 20.34
CA LYS A 155 5.20 -4.31 20.91
C LYS A 155 6.72 -4.45 20.95
N GLU A 156 7.18 -5.70 20.93
CA GLU A 156 8.58 -6.12 20.95
C GLU A 156 9.24 -6.05 19.57
N GLU A 157 8.45 -5.92 18.49
CA GLU A 157 8.98 -5.72 17.14
C GLU A 157 9.39 -4.25 16.91
N PHE A 158 10.25 -4.04 15.92
CA PHE A 158 10.52 -2.71 15.38
C PHE A 158 9.24 -2.20 14.68
N ASN A 159 8.60 -1.18 15.26
CA ASN A 159 7.33 -0.63 14.79
C ASN A 159 7.47 0.83 14.33
N VAL A 160 6.68 1.18 13.33
CA VAL A 160 6.64 2.47 12.63
C VAL A 160 5.18 2.83 12.35
N ILE A 161 4.89 4.07 11.97
CA ILE A 161 3.64 4.36 11.27
C ILE A 161 3.86 3.92 9.82
N THR A 162 3.16 2.86 9.40
CA THR A 162 3.19 2.35 8.03
C THR A 162 2.26 3.18 7.15
N HIS A 163 2.52 3.19 5.85
CA HIS A 163 1.63 3.76 4.84
C HIS A 163 0.31 2.99 4.76
N GLY A 164 0.38 1.65 4.76
CA GLY A 164 -0.78 0.75 4.73
C GLY A 164 -1.26 0.39 3.32
N ASP A 165 -1.01 1.25 2.33
CA ASP A 165 -1.40 1.04 0.92
C ASP A 165 -0.27 1.35 -0.07
N PHE A 166 0.92 0.78 0.17
CA PHE A 166 2.15 1.16 -0.53
C PHE A 166 2.31 0.40 -1.87
N HIS A 167 1.54 0.82 -2.89
CA HIS A 167 1.59 0.23 -4.24
C HIS A 167 1.70 1.25 -5.39
N VAL A 168 1.95 0.74 -6.60
CA VAL A 168 2.29 1.51 -7.81
C VAL A 168 1.36 2.68 -8.16
N ASN A 169 0.05 2.58 -7.91
CA ASN A 169 -0.88 3.67 -8.23
C ASN A 169 -0.76 4.85 -7.26
N ASN A 170 -0.23 4.62 -6.06
CA ASN A 170 -0.01 5.63 -5.04
C ASN A 170 1.40 6.22 -5.11
N MET A 171 2.13 5.96 -6.21
CA MET A 171 3.51 6.39 -6.39
C MET A 171 3.70 7.15 -7.70
N LEU A 172 4.29 8.32 -7.58
CA LEU A 172 4.66 9.18 -8.69
C LEU A 172 6.17 9.30 -8.80
N PHE A 173 6.63 9.38 -10.04
CA PHE A 173 8.04 9.48 -10.38
C PHE A 173 8.28 10.65 -11.30
N ARG A 174 9.45 11.25 -11.14
CA ARG A 174 10.00 12.22 -12.08
C ARG A 174 11.13 11.57 -12.85
N TYR A 175 11.28 11.91 -14.12
CA TYR A 175 12.20 11.26 -15.05
C TYR A 175 13.19 12.26 -15.63
N ASN A 176 14.39 11.79 -15.93
CA ASN A 176 15.34 12.56 -16.74
C ASN A 176 15.06 12.39 -18.24
N ASN A 177 15.88 13.02 -19.08
CA ASN A 177 15.77 12.98 -20.54
C ASN A 177 15.92 11.56 -21.13
N ASP A 178 16.55 10.64 -20.41
CA ASP A 178 16.72 9.23 -20.82
C ASP A 178 15.57 8.33 -20.33
N ALA A 179 14.47 8.92 -19.88
CA ALA A 179 13.34 8.22 -19.26
C ALA A 179 13.71 7.36 -18.03
N LYS A 180 14.81 7.69 -17.33
CA LYS A 180 15.17 7.04 -16.05
C LYS A 180 14.52 7.78 -14.89
N PRO A 181 13.94 7.08 -13.91
CA PRO A 181 13.37 7.74 -12.74
C PRO A 181 14.50 8.34 -11.90
N ILE A 182 14.32 9.60 -11.49
CA ILE A 182 15.30 10.38 -10.72
C ILE A 182 14.74 10.86 -9.38
N ASP A 183 13.42 10.84 -9.22
CA ASP A 183 12.75 11.28 -8.00
C ASP A 183 11.44 10.51 -7.81
N HIS A 184 10.97 10.45 -6.57
CA HIS A 184 9.79 9.69 -6.17
C HIS A 184 9.03 10.36 -5.03
N ILE A 185 7.71 10.40 -5.17
CA ILE A 185 6.77 10.81 -4.12
C ILE A 185 5.62 9.80 -4.11
N PHE A 186 5.18 9.41 -2.91
CA PHE A 186 3.97 8.63 -2.73
C PHE A 186 2.91 9.44 -2.00
N ILE A 187 1.66 9.08 -2.25
CA ILE A 187 0.45 9.78 -1.83
C ILE A 187 -0.52 8.79 -1.16
N ASP A 188 -1.64 9.32 -0.66
CA ASP A 188 -2.75 8.56 -0.10
C ASP A 188 -2.45 7.83 1.24
N PHE A 189 -2.52 8.60 2.32
CA PHE A 189 -2.19 8.16 3.68
C PHE A 189 -3.42 7.68 4.47
N GLN A 190 -4.49 7.27 3.79
CA GLN A 190 -5.80 7.01 4.42
C GLN A 190 -5.85 5.78 5.34
N VAL A 191 -4.95 4.82 5.17
CA VAL A 191 -4.92 3.54 5.94
C VAL A 191 -3.64 3.34 6.75
N CYS A 192 -2.97 4.43 7.14
CA CYS A 192 -1.77 4.35 7.96
C CYS A 192 -2.04 3.63 9.30
N VAL A 193 -1.13 2.75 9.71
CA VAL A 193 -1.25 1.98 10.96
C VAL A 193 0.11 1.88 11.66
N TYR A 194 0.11 1.94 12.99
CA TYR A 194 1.30 1.72 13.80
C TYR A 194 1.56 0.22 13.92
N ALA A 195 2.55 -0.27 13.17
CA ALA A 195 2.85 -1.69 13.03
C ALA A 195 4.30 -1.91 12.57
N THR A 196 4.69 -3.16 12.35
CA THR A 196 5.99 -3.48 11.76
C THR A 196 6.08 -2.92 10.32
N PRO A 197 7.22 -2.34 9.89
CA PRO A 197 7.41 -1.88 8.50
C PRO A 197 7.33 -3.00 7.47
N VAL A 198 7.42 -4.26 7.93
CA VAL A 198 7.28 -5.44 7.09
C VAL A 198 5.92 -5.50 6.40
N LEU A 199 4.87 -4.88 6.94
CA LEU A 199 3.57 -4.83 6.27
C LEU A 199 3.68 -4.08 4.94
N ASP A 200 4.20 -2.86 4.93
CA ASP A 200 4.39 -2.10 3.67
C ASP A 200 5.39 -2.78 2.74
N LEU A 201 6.46 -3.38 3.27
CA LEU A 201 7.42 -4.13 2.45
C LEU A 201 6.77 -5.33 1.76
N LEU A 202 5.95 -6.10 2.49
CA LEU A 202 5.20 -7.22 1.92
C LEU A 202 4.15 -6.72 0.93
N PHE A 203 3.49 -5.60 1.21
CA PHE A 203 2.54 -5.00 0.30
C PHE A 203 3.21 -4.68 -1.04
N PHE A 204 4.29 -3.91 -0.98
CA PHE A 204 5.08 -3.50 -2.13
C PHE A 204 5.61 -4.69 -2.92
N LEU A 205 6.36 -5.58 -2.26
CA LEU A 205 7.06 -6.70 -2.90
C LEU A 205 6.12 -7.72 -3.55
N ASN A 206 4.82 -7.71 -3.20
CA ASN A 206 3.82 -8.60 -3.78
C ASN A 206 2.90 -7.92 -4.81
N THR A 207 2.99 -6.61 -5.02
CA THR A 207 2.05 -5.86 -5.89
C THR A 207 2.72 -5.02 -6.97
N SER A 208 3.89 -4.44 -6.71
CA SER A 208 4.37 -3.29 -7.49
C SER A 208 5.58 -3.57 -8.37
N PRO A 209 6.61 -4.32 -7.92
CA PRO A 209 7.73 -4.66 -8.79
C PRO A 209 7.31 -5.51 -9.99
N SER A 210 8.04 -5.36 -11.08
CA SER A 210 7.98 -6.25 -12.24
C SER A 210 8.36 -7.68 -11.85
N LEU A 211 7.93 -8.66 -12.65
CA LEU A 211 8.16 -10.09 -12.40
C LEU A 211 9.64 -10.42 -12.10
N ASP A 212 10.57 -9.89 -12.91
CA ASP A 212 12.01 -10.11 -12.70
C ASP A 212 12.47 -9.58 -11.33
N VAL A 213 12.00 -8.39 -10.94
CA VAL A 213 12.39 -7.77 -9.67
C VAL A 213 11.81 -8.54 -8.48
N MET A 214 10.55 -8.97 -8.56
CA MET A 214 9.89 -9.78 -7.53
C MET A 214 10.62 -11.11 -7.27
N GLU A 215 11.16 -11.72 -8.33
CA GLU A 215 11.83 -13.03 -8.28
C GLU A 215 13.31 -12.91 -7.91
N ASN A 216 14.02 -11.98 -8.54
CA ASN A 216 15.49 -11.99 -8.56
C ASN A 216 16.13 -10.89 -7.72
N LYS A 217 15.38 -9.86 -7.29
CA LYS A 217 15.96 -8.64 -6.69
C LYS A 217 15.50 -8.35 -5.26
N LYS A 218 14.68 -9.20 -4.65
CA LYS A 218 14.16 -9.01 -3.28
C LYS A 218 15.26 -8.67 -2.25
N ASN A 219 16.38 -9.40 -2.25
CA ASN A 219 17.46 -9.12 -1.29
C ASN A 219 18.12 -7.76 -1.50
N ILE A 220 18.29 -7.32 -2.75
CA ILE A 220 18.82 -6.00 -3.08
C ILE A 220 17.88 -4.92 -2.53
N LEU A 221 16.58 -5.06 -2.78
CA LEU A 221 15.56 -4.13 -2.31
C LEU A 221 15.52 -4.03 -0.78
N LEU A 222 15.58 -5.15 -0.06
CA LEU A 222 15.62 -5.15 1.40
C LEU A 222 16.90 -4.50 1.96
N ASN A 223 18.05 -4.71 1.30
CA ASN A 223 19.30 -4.06 1.67
C ASN A 223 19.21 -2.53 1.48
N GLU A 224 18.68 -2.08 0.35
CA GLU A 224 18.51 -0.65 0.05
C GLU A 224 17.56 0.04 1.02
N TYR A 225 16.44 -0.61 1.33
CA TYR A 225 15.51 -0.16 2.37
C TYR A 225 16.22 -0.03 3.73
N LEU A 226 16.89 -1.08 4.19
CA LEU A 226 17.48 -1.10 5.53
C LEU A 226 18.65 -0.12 5.68
N ARG A 227 19.48 0.00 4.64
CA ARG A 227 20.58 0.98 4.57
C ARG A 227 20.04 2.39 4.69
N THR A 228 18.99 2.71 3.94
CA THR A 228 18.37 4.04 3.96
C THR A 228 17.71 4.33 5.30
N LEU A 229 16.94 3.39 5.83
CA LEU A 229 16.29 3.49 7.15
C LEU A 229 17.34 3.79 8.24
N SER A 230 18.42 3.03 8.27
CA SER A 230 19.50 3.19 9.25
C SER A 230 20.18 4.55 9.15
N ALA A 231 20.47 5.00 7.92
CA ALA A 231 21.09 6.30 7.70
C ALA A 231 20.16 7.45 8.12
N THR A 232 18.87 7.35 7.79
CA THR A 232 17.88 8.38 8.14
C THR A 232 17.60 8.44 9.65
N LEU A 233 17.47 7.29 10.33
CA LEU A 233 17.34 7.26 11.80
C LEU A 233 18.52 7.95 12.49
N LYS A 234 19.74 7.70 12.02
CA LYS A 234 20.95 8.36 12.52
C LYS A 234 20.91 9.88 12.25
N GLN A 235 20.51 10.30 11.07
CA GLN A 235 20.38 11.71 10.70
C GLN A 235 19.35 12.45 11.56
N LEU A 236 18.25 11.77 11.94
CA LEU A 236 17.19 12.31 12.78
C LEU A 236 17.49 12.20 14.28
N ASN A 237 18.64 11.65 14.67
CA ASN A 237 19.03 11.40 16.07
C ASN A 237 18.01 10.54 16.84
N CYS A 238 17.38 9.57 16.18
CA CYS A 238 16.48 8.63 16.84
C CYS A 238 17.22 7.75 17.85
N LYS A 239 16.55 7.43 18.96
CA LYS A 239 17.04 6.49 19.98
C LYS A 239 16.80 5.03 19.57
N THR A 240 15.76 4.80 18.77
CA THR A 240 15.40 3.47 18.26
C THR A 240 16.42 3.01 17.24
N HIS A 241 16.95 1.81 17.44
CA HIS A 241 17.87 1.19 16.50
C HIS A 241 17.13 0.47 15.37
N PRO A 242 17.63 0.53 14.13
CA PRO A 242 17.06 -0.23 13.01
C PRO A 242 17.20 -1.74 13.27
N PRO A 243 16.29 -2.57 12.73
CA PRO A 243 16.42 -4.01 12.83
C PRO A 243 17.62 -4.51 12.01
N THR A 244 18.18 -5.65 12.38
CA THR A 244 19.14 -6.36 11.54
C THR A 244 18.46 -6.96 10.30
N MET A 245 19.25 -7.35 9.29
CA MET A 245 18.72 -8.04 8.11
C MET A 245 18.09 -9.39 8.49
N GLU A 246 18.67 -10.09 9.46
CA GLU A 246 18.17 -11.34 10.02
C GLU A 246 16.81 -11.14 10.69
N GLU A 247 16.67 -10.13 11.55
CA GLU A 247 15.39 -9.81 12.22
C GLU A 247 14.32 -9.37 11.21
N LEU A 248 14.70 -8.58 10.20
CA LEU A 248 13.79 -8.16 9.13
C LEU A 248 13.28 -9.38 8.35
N LYS A 249 14.17 -10.29 7.93
CA LYS A 249 13.81 -11.52 7.21
C LYS A 249 13.00 -12.47 8.08
N ALA A 250 13.32 -12.60 9.36
CA ALA A 250 12.56 -13.40 10.31
C ALA A 250 11.12 -12.87 10.43
N THR A 251 10.97 -11.54 10.53
CA THR A 251 9.66 -10.89 10.59
C THR A 251 8.89 -11.05 9.27
N ILE A 252 9.55 -10.89 8.11
CA ILE A 252 8.95 -11.18 6.79
C ILE A 252 8.41 -12.62 6.73
N LYS A 253 9.16 -13.60 7.26
CA LYS A 253 8.71 -14.99 7.31
C LYS A 253 7.50 -15.18 8.25
N ARG A 254 7.54 -14.61 9.46
CA ARG A 254 6.41 -14.66 10.41
C ARG A 254 5.14 -14.03 9.84
N LYS A 255 5.29 -12.99 9.02
CA LYS A 255 4.20 -12.21 8.42
C LYS A 255 3.85 -12.68 7.00
N ALA A 256 4.36 -13.83 6.53
CA ALA A 256 4.20 -14.29 5.16
C ALA A 256 2.72 -14.46 4.73
N ASN A 257 1.83 -14.83 5.65
CA ASN A 257 0.39 -14.86 5.41
C ASN A 257 -0.18 -13.53 4.92
N TYR A 258 0.30 -12.40 5.46
CA TYR A 258 -0.12 -11.08 4.98
C TYR A 258 0.33 -10.86 3.53
N GLY A 259 1.58 -11.18 3.20
CA GLY A 259 2.07 -11.08 1.82
C GLY A 259 1.31 -11.96 0.83
N MET A 260 0.93 -13.18 1.23
CA MET A 260 0.08 -14.06 0.44
C MET A 260 -1.32 -13.47 0.23
N ILE A 261 -1.94 -12.91 1.27
CA ILE A 261 -3.27 -12.28 1.17
C ILE A 261 -3.23 -11.10 0.20
N ILE A 262 -2.23 -10.22 0.32
CA ILE A 262 -2.05 -9.10 -0.60
C ILE A 262 -1.85 -9.60 -2.04
N PHE A 263 -1.04 -10.64 -2.23
CA PHE A 263 -0.82 -11.23 -3.55
C PHE A 263 -2.09 -11.88 -4.13
N PHE A 264 -2.91 -12.53 -3.31
CA PHE A 264 -4.16 -13.14 -3.74
C PHE A 264 -5.20 -12.10 -4.14
N ILE A 265 -5.33 -11.03 -3.36
CA ILE A 265 -6.51 -10.15 -3.47
C ILE A 265 -6.16 -8.84 -4.16
N ILE A 266 -5.04 -8.21 -3.81
CA ILE A 266 -4.71 -6.84 -4.26
C ILE A 266 -3.98 -6.85 -5.61
N LEU A 267 -2.99 -7.71 -5.80
CA LEU A 267 -2.24 -7.75 -7.06
C LEU A 267 -3.14 -7.88 -8.31
N PRO A 268 -4.14 -8.78 -8.35
CA PRO A 268 -4.99 -8.87 -9.55
C PRO A 268 -5.73 -7.55 -9.85
N PHE A 269 -6.14 -6.78 -8.83
CA PHE A 269 -6.70 -5.44 -9.07
C PHE A 269 -5.69 -4.48 -9.72
N MET A 270 -4.42 -4.56 -9.33
CA MET A 270 -3.34 -3.74 -9.93
C MET A 270 -3.08 -4.10 -11.39
N LEU A 271 -3.36 -5.34 -11.77
CA LEU A 271 -3.19 -5.87 -13.13
C LEU A 271 -4.42 -5.69 -14.03
N CYS A 272 -5.53 -5.14 -13.52
CA CYS A 272 -6.72 -4.84 -14.32
C CYS A 272 -6.47 -3.66 -15.29
N CYS A 273 -6.93 -3.79 -16.54
CA CYS A 273 -6.89 -2.70 -17.52
C CYS A 273 -7.85 -1.56 -17.16
N LYS A 274 -7.43 -0.31 -17.40
CA LYS A 274 -8.21 0.91 -17.09
C LYS A 274 -9.61 0.95 -17.74
N THR A 275 -9.81 0.26 -18.86
CA THR A 275 -11.11 0.21 -19.56
C THR A 275 -12.19 -0.58 -18.81
N GLU A 276 -11.81 -1.47 -17.88
CA GLU A 276 -12.71 -2.27 -17.04
C GLU A 276 -12.77 -1.76 -15.59
N ALA A 277 -11.91 -0.81 -15.22
CA ALA A 277 -11.60 -0.42 -13.84
C ALA A 277 -12.05 1.01 -13.51
N LYS A 278 -13.26 1.41 -13.91
CA LYS A 278 -13.74 2.78 -13.65
C LYS A 278 -14.01 3.09 -12.19
N ASP A 279 -13.99 2.10 -11.29
CA ASP A 279 -13.77 2.39 -9.88
C ASP A 279 -13.12 1.18 -9.18
N LEU A 280 -11.86 1.32 -8.77
CA LEU A 280 -11.16 0.27 -8.03
C LEU A 280 -11.88 -0.02 -6.71
N ASP A 281 -12.53 0.99 -6.13
CA ASP A 281 -13.32 0.87 -4.91
C ASP A 281 -14.62 0.10 -5.16
N GLU A 282 -15.29 0.27 -6.30
CA GLU A 282 -16.47 -0.51 -6.69
C GLU A 282 -16.11 -1.98 -6.96
N LEU A 283 -14.98 -2.21 -7.63
CA LEU A 283 -14.45 -3.55 -7.89
C LEU A 283 -14.07 -4.27 -6.59
N LEU A 284 -13.35 -3.59 -5.70
CA LEU A 284 -13.06 -4.07 -4.35
C LEU A 284 -14.37 -4.39 -3.61
N SER A 285 -15.36 -3.50 -3.67
CA SER A 285 -16.65 -3.67 -2.99
C SER A 285 -17.47 -4.85 -3.53
N SER A 286 -17.34 -5.20 -4.81
CA SER A 286 -18.06 -6.31 -5.43
C SER A 286 -17.50 -7.70 -5.08
N GLY A 287 -16.23 -7.78 -4.70
CA GLY A 287 -15.49 -9.04 -4.54
C GLY A 287 -15.23 -9.79 -5.86
N ILE A 288 -15.61 -9.22 -7.01
CA ILE A 288 -15.33 -9.73 -8.35
C ILE A 288 -14.07 -9.04 -8.86
N ASN A 289 -13.00 -9.80 -9.09
CA ASN A 289 -11.74 -9.26 -9.56
C ASN A 289 -11.45 -9.74 -11.00
N PRO A 290 -11.68 -8.90 -12.03
CA PRO A 290 -11.41 -9.29 -13.42
C PRO A 290 -9.92 -9.59 -13.67
N GLY A 291 -9.04 -9.05 -12.83
CA GLY A 291 -7.60 -9.27 -12.87
C GLY A 291 -7.17 -10.70 -12.60
N PHE A 292 -8.04 -11.55 -12.04
CA PHE A 292 -7.75 -12.98 -11.92
C PHE A 292 -7.50 -13.63 -13.29
N LYS A 293 -8.12 -13.12 -14.36
CA LYS A 293 -7.93 -13.62 -15.73
C LYS A 293 -6.64 -13.14 -16.40
N SER A 294 -5.84 -12.30 -15.72
CA SER A 294 -4.57 -11.81 -16.25
C SER A 294 -3.58 -12.95 -16.44
N GLU A 295 -3.00 -13.06 -17.64
CA GLU A 295 -1.94 -14.04 -17.93
C GLU A 295 -0.71 -13.83 -17.04
N ILE A 296 -0.38 -12.57 -16.72
CA ILE A 296 0.73 -12.22 -15.82
C ILE A 296 0.43 -12.79 -14.43
N TYR A 297 -0.79 -12.60 -13.94
CA TYR A 297 -1.22 -13.12 -12.65
C TYR A 297 -1.17 -14.64 -12.60
N ARG A 298 -1.71 -15.34 -13.61
CA ARG A 298 -1.65 -16.80 -13.70
C ARG A 298 -0.20 -17.32 -13.68
N LYS A 299 0.72 -16.72 -14.44
CA LYS A 299 2.15 -17.09 -14.45
C LYS A 299 2.79 -16.96 -13.07
N LEU A 300 2.47 -15.89 -12.34
CA LEU A 300 2.92 -15.66 -10.98
C LEU A 300 2.33 -16.71 -10.01
N MET A 301 1.04 -17.02 -10.13
CA MET A 301 0.36 -18.03 -9.29
C MET A 301 0.97 -19.42 -9.45
N ILE A 302 1.31 -19.84 -10.68
CA ILE A 302 1.97 -21.12 -10.96
C ILE A 302 3.29 -21.27 -10.18
N LYS A 303 4.04 -20.19 -10.00
CA LYS A 303 5.29 -20.19 -9.24
C LYS A 303 5.10 -20.05 -7.73
N ARG A 304 4.12 -19.25 -7.29
CA ARG A 304 3.93 -18.89 -5.87
C ARG A 304 3.15 -19.90 -5.08
N LEU A 305 2.11 -20.52 -5.65
CA LEU A 305 1.26 -21.47 -4.94
C LEU A 305 2.02 -22.67 -4.35
N PRO A 306 2.97 -23.31 -5.07
CA PRO A 306 3.77 -24.38 -4.50
C PRO A 306 4.59 -23.94 -3.28
N LEU A 307 5.13 -22.72 -3.29
CA LEU A 307 5.89 -22.17 -2.17
C LEU A 307 4.99 -21.86 -0.97
N TYR A 308 3.80 -21.30 -1.20
CA TYR A 308 2.83 -21.05 -0.13
C TYR A 308 2.34 -22.35 0.51
N ASP A 309 2.15 -23.40 -0.30
CA ASP A 309 1.82 -24.73 0.18
C ASP A 309 2.95 -25.33 1.02
N GLU A 310 4.19 -25.29 0.53
CA GLU A 310 5.39 -25.77 1.25
C GLU A 310 5.60 -25.04 2.59
N TRP A 311 5.29 -23.74 2.62
CA TRP A 311 5.40 -22.93 3.84
C TRP A 311 4.20 -23.10 4.79
N GLY A 312 3.22 -23.92 4.43
CA GLY A 312 2.02 -24.18 5.22
C GLY A 312 1.04 -23.00 5.27
N LEU A 313 1.15 -22.02 4.36
CA LEU A 313 0.28 -20.84 4.37
C LEU A 313 -1.13 -21.13 3.86
N LEU A 314 -1.30 -22.22 3.12
CA LEU A 314 -2.60 -22.67 2.61
C LEU A 314 -3.31 -23.63 3.58
N ASP A 315 -2.65 -24.06 4.66
CA ASP A 315 -3.23 -24.97 5.65
C ASP A 315 -4.08 -24.21 6.68
N LEU A 316 -5.12 -24.89 7.20
CA LEU A 316 -6.00 -24.39 8.26
C LEU A 316 -5.64 -24.96 9.62
#